data_AF-A0A958FXF2-F1
#
_entry.id   AF-A0A958FXF2-F1
#
_cell.length_a   1.000
_cell.length_b   1.000
_cell.length_c   1.000
_cell.angle_alpha   90.00
_cell.angle_beta   90.00
_cell.angle_gamma   90.00
#
_symmetry.space_group_name_H-M   'P 1'
#
loop_
_entity.id
_entity.type
_entity.pdbx_description
1 polymer ?
#
loop_
_entity_poly.entity_id
_entity_poly.type
_entity_poly.pdbx_seq_one_letter_code
_entity_poly.pdbx_strand_id
1 'polypeptide(L)'
;YWRRYFKERANEYAEVWRGDRFILFQRAQFPGSYILKGEGELILQGSDNIKIKLNSTGAVLRFNYFPFLESSDCKLQPFRVTEQIDFIEVTECPVNKEIEIRASPVWKRVLGSQ
;
A
#
# COMPACT_ATOMS: atom_id res chain seq x y z
N TYR A 1 6.00 30.93 -0.84
CA TYR A 1 4.82 30.37 -0.17
C TYR A 1 5.07 28.91 0.26
N TRP A 2 5.35 27.98 -0.67
CA TRP A 2 5.59 26.55 -0.35
C TRP A 2 6.81 26.27 0.55
N ARG A 3 7.95 26.94 0.36
CA ARG A 3 9.15 26.75 1.20
C ARG A 3 8.89 27.00 2.70
N ARG A 4 8.05 27.99 3.00
CA ARG A 4 7.67 28.32 4.39
C ARG A 4 6.79 27.22 4.98
N TYR A 5 5.83 26.73 4.21
CA TYR A 5 4.92 25.64 4.60
C TYR A 5 5.67 24.37 5.08
N PHE A 6 6.70 23.94 4.35
CA PHE A 6 7.49 22.75 4.73
C PHE A 6 8.42 23.01 5.91
N LYS A 7 9.03 24.20 5.99
CA LYS A 7 9.90 24.58 7.11
C LYS A 7 9.16 24.69 8.44
N GLU A 8 7.92 25.18 8.43
CA GLU A 8 7.06 25.26 9.62
C GLU A 8 6.61 23.87 10.10
N ARG A 9 6.76 22.83 9.25
CA ARG A 9 6.41 21.43 9.54
C ARG A 9 7.65 20.53 9.57
N ALA A 10 8.71 21.00 10.21
CA ALA A 10 9.97 20.26 10.31
C ALA A 10 9.84 18.86 10.93
N ASN A 11 8.79 18.64 11.74
CA ASN A 11 8.49 17.33 12.33
C ASN A 11 7.87 16.34 11.33
N GLU A 12 7.25 16.84 10.25
CA GLU A 12 6.59 16.03 9.22
C GLU A 12 7.41 15.94 7.94
N TYR A 13 8.31 16.90 7.69
CA TYR A 13 9.10 17.00 6.46
C TYR A 13 10.55 17.40 6.77
N ALA A 14 11.50 16.64 6.24
CA ALA A 14 12.92 16.93 6.28
C ALA A 14 13.40 17.48 4.93
N GLU A 15 14.23 18.53 4.94
CA GLU A 15 14.94 18.98 3.74
C GLU A 15 16.04 17.95 3.42
N VAL A 16 15.98 17.32 2.26
CA VAL A 16 16.92 16.26 1.85
C VAL A 16 17.90 16.71 0.78
N TRP A 17 17.57 17.79 0.07
CA TRP A 17 18.44 18.33 -0.95
C TRP A 17 18.13 19.79 -1.24
N ARG A 18 19.15 20.55 -1.63
CA ARG A 18 19.04 21.94 -2.05
C ARG A 18 19.98 22.23 -3.22
N GLY A 19 19.43 22.79 -4.28
CA GLY A 19 20.15 23.49 -5.33
C GLY A 19 19.76 24.97 -5.36
N ASP A 20 20.31 25.74 -6.30
CA ASP A 20 20.12 27.20 -6.37
C ASP A 20 18.65 27.65 -6.26
N ARG A 21 17.77 27.06 -7.07
CA ARG A 21 16.34 27.45 -7.13
C ARG A 21 15.40 26.41 -6.54
N PHE A 22 15.89 25.23 -6.20
CA PHE A 22 15.06 24.09 -5.81
C PHE A 22 15.46 23.56 -4.44
N ILE A 23 14.45 23.23 -3.64
CA ILE A 23 14.63 22.59 -2.33
C ILE A 23 13.72 21.37 -2.33
N LEU A 24 14.30 20.21 -2.06
CA LEU A 24 13.58 18.96 -1.95
C LEU A 24 13.29 18.67 -0.48
N PHE A 25 12.02 18.44 -0.18
CA PHE A 25 11.56 18.02 1.13
C PHE A 25 11.03 16.59 1.03
N GLN A 26 11.49 15.72 1.91
CA GLN A 26 10.96 14.36 2.09
C GLN A 26 10.10 14.34 3.35
N ARG A 27 9.03 13.54 3.37
CA ARG A 27 8.28 13.31 4.61
C ARG A 27 9.13 12.56 5.62
N ALA A 28 9.26 13.10 6.83
CA ALA A 28 10.00 12.50 7.94
C ALA A 28 9.33 11.20 8.42
N GLN A 29 8.00 11.15 8.39
CA GLN A 29 7.22 9.94 8.57
C GLN A 29 6.17 9.87 7.47
N PHE A 30 6.33 8.91 6.55
CA PHE A 30 5.26 8.52 5.66
C PHE A 30 4.69 7.21 6.23
N PRO A 31 3.62 7.25 7.04
CA PRO A 31 2.82 6.05 7.19
C PRO A 31 2.27 5.82 5.79
N GLY A 32 2.89 4.91 5.04
CA GLY A 32 2.32 4.43 3.81
C GLY A 32 0.98 3.83 4.18
N SER A 33 -0.09 4.62 4.09
CA SER A 33 -1.46 4.19 4.37
C SER A 33 -1.94 3.31 3.23
N TYR A 34 -1.14 2.30 2.90
CA TYR A 34 -1.58 1.15 2.14
C TYR A 34 -2.78 0.54 2.85
N ILE A 35 -2.79 0.55 4.19
CA ILE A 35 -3.94 0.14 4.98
C ILE A 35 -4.86 1.35 5.19
N LEU A 36 -6.05 1.29 4.60
CA LEU A 36 -7.11 2.30 4.71
C LEU A 36 -8.07 2.01 5.87
N LYS A 37 -8.20 0.74 6.24
CA LYS A 37 -9.01 0.25 7.35
C LYS A 37 -8.29 -0.95 7.96
N GLY A 38 -8.32 -1.08 9.27
CA GLY A 38 -7.53 -2.06 10.02
C GLY A 38 -6.20 -1.49 10.47
N GLU A 39 -5.39 -2.32 11.13
CA GLU A 39 -4.11 -1.92 11.69
C GLU A 39 -3.01 -2.83 11.16
N GLY A 40 -1.86 -2.25 10.83
CA GLY A 40 -0.71 -3.00 10.33
C GLY A 40 0.32 -2.11 9.66
N GLU A 41 1.28 -2.75 9.00
CA GLU A 41 2.37 -2.11 8.31
C GLU A 41 2.68 -2.80 6.97
N LEU A 42 3.07 -2.00 5.98
CA LEU A 42 3.67 -2.50 4.75
C LEU A 42 5.16 -2.74 5.02
N ILE A 43 5.58 -4.01 4.91
CA ILE A 43 6.97 -4.42 5.11
C ILE A 43 7.77 -4.23 3.81
N LEU A 44 7.20 -4.68 2.69
CA LEU A 44 7.86 -4.63 1.39
C LEU A 44 6.84 -4.45 0.27
N GLN A 45 7.20 -3.68 -0.74
CA GLN A 45 6.48 -3.61 -2.00
C GLN A 45 7.44 -3.94 -3.15
N GLY A 46 7.22 -5.09 -3.78
CA GLY A 46 7.84 -5.48 -5.03
C GLY A 46 7.03 -5.04 -6.24
N SER A 47 7.51 -5.43 -7.43
CA SER A 47 6.80 -5.19 -8.70
C SER A 47 5.56 -6.08 -8.86
N ASP A 48 5.56 -7.26 -8.25
CA ASP A 48 4.54 -8.30 -8.39
C ASP A 48 4.05 -8.86 -7.04
N ASN A 49 4.55 -8.33 -5.93
CA ASN A 49 4.19 -8.79 -4.60
C ASN A 49 4.17 -7.64 -3.60
N ILE A 50 3.40 -7.79 -2.54
CA ILE A 50 3.47 -6.98 -1.34
C ILE A 50 3.57 -7.89 -0.12
N LYS A 51 4.40 -7.50 0.84
CA LYS A 51 4.47 -8.10 2.16
C LYS A 51 3.93 -7.12 3.17
N ILE A 52 2.93 -7.54 3.91
CA ILE A 52 2.31 -6.73 4.97
C ILE A 52 2.29 -7.53 6.27
N LYS A 53 2.26 -6.83 7.39
CA LYS A 53 2.04 -7.41 8.70
C LYS A 53 0.83 -6.73 9.31
N LEU A 54 -0.22 -7.50 9.58
CA LEU A 54 -1.47 -6.96 10.10
C LEU A 54 -1.57 -7.20 11.61
N ASN A 55 -2.03 -6.20 12.35
CA ASN A 55 -2.36 -6.31 13.77
C ASN A 55 -3.85 -6.70 13.96
N SER A 56 -4.61 -6.81 12.86
CA SER A 56 -6.01 -7.22 12.82
C SER A 56 -6.23 -8.42 11.89
N THR A 57 -7.35 -9.12 12.05
CA THR A 57 -7.74 -10.26 11.19
C THR A 57 -8.20 -9.86 9.79
N GLY A 58 -8.33 -8.56 9.54
CA GLY A 58 -8.65 -8.02 8.23
C GLY A 58 -8.25 -6.56 8.08
N ALA A 59 -8.09 -6.14 6.83
CA ALA A 59 -7.69 -4.79 6.45
C ALA A 59 -8.18 -4.44 5.03
N VAL A 60 -8.30 -3.15 4.74
CA VAL A 60 -8.51 -2.67 3.37
C VAL A 60 -7.20 -2.09 2.86
N LEU A 61 -6.70 -2.63 1.76
CA LEU A 61 -5.43 -2.28 1.14
C LEU A 61 -5.65 -1.44 -0.12
N ARG A 62 -5.01 -0.28 -0.20
CA ARG A 62 -4.96 0.60 -1.36
C ARG A 62 -4.12 -0.03 -2.48
N PHE A 63 -4.67 -1.02 -3.18
CA PHE A 63 -4.00 -1.77 -4.23
C PHE A 63 -4.98 -2.12 -5.36
N ASN A 64 -4.63 -1.83 -6.60
CA ASN A 64 -5.59 -1.76 -7.72
C ASN A 64 -5.58 -2.99 -8.65
N TYR A 65 -4.95 -4.11 -8.28
CA TYR A 65 -4.72 -5.25 -9.19
C TYR A 65 -5.62 -6.47 -8.92
N PHE A 66 -6.81 -6.26 -8.36
CA PHE A 66 -7.60 -7.29 -7.68
C PHE A 66 -7.86 -8.61 -8.42
N PRO A 67 -8.22 -8.69 -9.72
CA PRO A 67 -8.60 -9.99 -10.29
C PRO A 67 -7.41 -10.96 -10.44
N PHE A 68 -6.18 -10.47 -10.25
CA PHE A 68 -4.97 -11.26 -10.44
C PHE A 68 -4.15 -11.34 -9.16
N LEU A 69 -4.78 -11.33 -7.98
CA LEU A 69 -4.07 -11.43 -6.71
C LEU A 69 -4.34 -12.75 -6.02
N GLU A 70 -3.27 -13.35 -5.52
CA GLU A 70 -3.26 -14.61 -4.81
C GLU A 70 -2.58 -14.39 -3.45
N SER A 71 -3.15 -14.99 -2.40
CA SER A 71 -2.57 -15.06 -1.06
C SER A 71 -2.84 -16.45 -0.47
N SER A 72 -1.83 -17.02 0.19
CA SER A 72 -1.96 -18.28 0.93
C SER A 72 -2.52 -18.10 2.34
N ASP A 73 -2.37 -16.90 2.90
CA ASP A 73 -2.59 -16.64 4.32
C ASP A 73 -3.88 -15.87 4.60
N CYS A 74 -4.52 -15.31 3.58
CA CYS A 74 -5.74 -14.51 3.72
C CYS A 74 -6.71 -14.75 2.57
N LYS A 75 -7.99 -14.49 2.86
CA LYS A 75 -9.03 -14.39 1.84
C LYS A 75 -9.03 -12.98 1.26
N LEU A 76 -8.98 -12.87 -0.07
CA LEU A 76 -8.96 -11.60 -0.80
C LEU A 76 -10.33 -11.33 -1.43
N GLN A 77 -10.86 -10.12 -1.25
CA GLN A 77 -12.13 -9.66 -1.83
C GLN A 77 -11.99 -8.25 -2.39
N PRO A 78 -12.76 -7.87 -3.43
CA PRO A 78 -12.71 -6.51 -3.95
C PRO A 78 -13.43 -5.57 -2.99
N PHE A 79 -12.82 -4.42 -2.72
CA PHE A 79 -13.40 -3.37 -1.89
C PHE A 79 -13.67 -2.12 -2.73
N ARG A 80 -14.92 -1.86 -3.06
CA ARG A 80 -15.30 -0.72 -3.88
C ARG A 80 -15.37 0.56 -3.04
N VAL A 81 -14.50 1.52 -3.31
CA VAL A 81 -14.51 2.84 -2.65
C VAL A 81 -15.37 3.83 -3.40
N THR A 82 -15.28 3.82 -4.72
CA THR A 82 -16.12 4.60 -5.64
C THR A 82 -16.44 3.76 -6.87
N GLU A 83 -17.30 4.22 -7.76
CA GLU A 83 -17.63 3.52 -9.01
C GLU A 83 -16.41 3.21 -9.90
N GLN A 84 -15.30 3.92 -9.70
CA GLN A 84 -14.08 3.82 -10.52
C GLN A 84 -12.87 3.27 -9.75
N ILE A 85 -12.99 3.07 -8.44
CA ILE A 85 -11.86 2.73 -7.57
C ILE A 85 -12.21 1.49 -6.75
N ASP A 86 -11.58 0.39 -7.14
CA ASP A 86 -11.60 -0.87 -6.41
C ASP A 86 -10.25 -1.10 -5.72
N PHE A 87 -10.32 -1.34 -4.41
CA PHE A 87 -9.21 -1.73 -3.55
C PHE A 87 -9.36 -3.21 -3.18
N ILE A 88 -8.49 -3.70 -2.30
CA ILE A 88 -8.54 -5.07 -1.80
C ILE A 88 -8.99 -5.03 -0.35
N GLU A 89 -9.99 -5.82 0.00
CA GLU A 89 -10.24 -6.22 1.36
C GLU A 89 -9.61 -7.58 1.61
N VAL A 90 -8.82 -7.67 2.67
CA VAL A 90 -8.24 -8.93 3.16
C VAL A 90 -8.94 -9.33 4.44
N THR A 91 -9.40 -10.57 4.51
CA THR A 91 -10.12 -11.13 5.66
C THR A 91 -9.51 -12.48 6.06
N GLU A 92 -9.83 -12.92 7.28
CA GLU A 92 -9.35 -14.19 7.83
C GLU A 92 -7.81 -14.28 7.88
N CYS A 93 -7.13 -13.15 8.06
CA CYS A 93 -5.67 -13.07 8.10
C CYS A 93 -5.09 -13.44 9.47
N PRO A 94 -3.89 -14.08 9.52
CA PRO A 94 -3.15 -14.27 10.75
C PRO A 94 -2.63 -12.93 11.30
N VAL A 95 -2.89 -12.70 12.59
CA VAL A 95 -2.49 -11.48 13.30
C VAL A 95 -1.00 -11.52 13.66
N ASN A 96 -0.33 -10.37 13.55
CA ASN A 96 1.09 -10.14 13.80
C ASN A 96 2.05 -11.01 12.98
N LYS A 97 1.55 -11.63 11.89
CA LYS A 97 2.33 -12.42 10.96
C LYS A 97 2.57 -11.64 9.66
N GLU A 98 3.74 -11.80 9.08
CA GLU A 98 3.99 -11.34 7.71
C GLU A 98 3.20 -12.22 6.74
N ILE A 99 2.39 -11.57 5.91
CA ILE A 99 1.62 -12.18 4.84
C ILE A 99 2.08 -11.61 3.51
N GLU A 100 2.09 -12.46 2.50
CA GLU A 100 2.50 -12.08 1.15
C GLU A 100 1.30 -12.18 0.20
N ILE A 101 1.01 -11.07 -0.47
CA ILE A 101 0.00 -11.00 -1.53
C ILE A 101 0.76 -10.86 -2.84
N ARG A 102 0.60 -11.83 -3.73
CA ARG A 102 1.30 -11.89 -5.01
C ARG A 102 0.34 -11.70 -6.16
N ALA A 103 0.82 -11.10 -7.22
CA ALA A 103 0.09 -11.06 -8.47
C ALA A 103 0.26 -12.38 -9.22
N SER A 104 -0.83 -12.97 -9.70
CA SER A 104 -0.85 -14.16 -10.55
C SER A 104 0.11 -13.97 -11.72
N PRO A 105 0.82 -15.02 -12.17
CA PRO A 105 1.69 -14.94 -13.33
C PRO A 105 0.95 -14.44 -14.58
N VAL A 106 1.65 -13.71 -15.45
CA VAL A 106 1.08 -13.07 -16.66
C VAL A 106 0.27 -14.05 -17.51
N TRP A 107 0.73 -15.30 -17.67
CA TRP A 107 0.04 -16.32 -18.45
C TRP A 107 -1.35 -16.68 -17.88
N LYS A 108 -1.52 -16.71 -16.55
CA LYS A 108 -2.84 -16.90 -15.92
C LYS A 108 -3.77 -15.73 -16.21
N ARG A 109 -3.22 -14.50 -16.28
CA ARG A 109 -4.00 -13.28 -16.54
C ARG A 109 -4.55 -13.25 -17.97
N VAL A 110 -3.81 -13.78 -18.93
CA VAL A 110 -4.17 -13.76 -20.36
C VAL A 110 -5.01 -14.97 -20.76
N LEU A 111 -4.77 -16.15 -20.17
CA LEU A 111 -5.46 -17.39 -20.54
C LEU A 111 -6.68 -17.70 -19.67
N GLY A 112 -6.79 -17.12 -18.48
CA GLY A 112 -7.89 -17.33 -17.53
C GLY A 112 -9.08 -16.37 -17.69
N SER A 113 -9.11 -15.54 -18.74
CA SER A 113 -10.19 -14.59 -19.03
C SER A 113 -11.23 -15.16 -20.01
N GLN A 114 -11.60 -16.44 -19.84
CA GLN A 114 -12.78 -17.06 -20.49
C GLN A 114 -13.86 -17.35 -19.46
#